data_AF-A0A6B4JI35-F1
#
_entry.id   AF-A0A6B4JI35-F1
#
_cell.length_a   1.000
_cell.length_b   1.000
_cell.length_c   1.000
_cell.angle_alpha   90.00
_cell.angle_beta   90.00
_cell.angle_gamma   90.00
#
_symmetry.space_group_name_H-M   'P 1'
#
loop_
_entity.id
_entity.type
_entity.pdbx_description
1 polymer ?
#
loop_
_entity_poly.entity_id
_entity_poly.type
_entity_poly.pdbx_seq_one_letter_code
_entity_poly.pdbx_strand_id
1 'polypeptide(L)'
;MEIRNKKHYNKFIFNMKENYERELEELTQRLKTKKYNDIIIDNKKIKIISDKKFMKNNQEELKALFCYLKEFDGILFCGCIFNDINIEININKNMYYLDCIIESSYIEFEHIKYNCESKVKIYFLNSWFNKLVLENSLSNIFIYNNNFYKDDTLGIKLINCTNSEIVVINKNKNIFNLILENSKYVGIFLYSLRKLITILDDESNSMKYFFYNVEFENVVEINSLKQVTSRYYRYLKINYDENRFVYYELLKYLEYLLGNKYKKIYALLFKYLTGYFISPIKIILICTIIIIVSSIFYLFTGISVDNTRIILYDIHNILSLKITDLLKAMYLSVTTFSTLGYGNIIPLKYGEVVASIEMLLGAIYISIFTGTIFKRYID
;
A
#
# COMPACT_ATOMS: atom_id res chain seq x y z
N MET A 1 19.08 -7.49 -4.05
CA MET A 1 18.66 -7.56 -2.62
C MET A 1 17.14 -7.42 -2.48
N GLU A 2 16.37 -7.89 -3.47
CA GLU A 2 14.89 -7.76 -3.57
C GLU A 2 14.10 -8.76 -2.69
N ILE A 3 14.77 -9.63 -1.93
CA ILE A 3 14.14 -10.81 -1.32
C ILE A 3 13.89 -10.65 0.18
N ARG A 4 14.68 -9.85 0.92
CA ARG A 4 14.56 -9.79 2.41
C ARG A 4 13.35 -8.98 2.90
N ASN A 5 13.06 -7.82 2.31
CA ASN A 5 11.93 -6.98 2.75
C ASN A 5 10.58 -7.51 2.27
N LYS A 6 10.52 -8.11 1.06
CA LYS A 6 9.32 -8.82 0.59
C LYS A 6 9.00 -10.03 1.49
N LYS A 7 10.02 -10.74 1.98
CA LYS A 7 9.84 -11.88 2.90
C LYS A 7 9.30 -11.44 4.27
N HIS A 8 9.78 -10.33 4.83
CA HIS A 8 9.27 -9.80 6.10
C HIS A 8 7.83 -9.26 5.99
N TYR A 9 7.53 -8.47 4.94
CA TYR A 9 6.17 -8.01 4.67
C TYR A 9 5.23 -9.19 4.45
N ASN A 10 5.61 -10.13 3.58
CA ASN A 10 4.81 -11.32 3.33
C ASN A 10 4.62 -12.14 4.61
N LYS A 11 5.65 -12.29 5.45
CA LYS A 11 5.55 -12.99 6.75
C LYS A 11 4.62 -12.27 7.73
N PHE A 12 4.68 -10.95 7.81
CA PHE A 12 3.80 -10.17 8.68
C PHE A 12 2.33 -10.24 8.22
N ILE A 13 2.08 -10.06 6.92
CA ILE A 13 0.74 -10.22 6.34
C ILE A 13 0.23 -11.66 6.49
N PHE A 14 1.12 -12.64 6.31
CA PHE A 14 0.79 -14.06 6.49
C PHE A 14 0.43 -14.39 7.95
N ASN A 15 1.20 -13.88 8.92
CA ASN A 15 0.87 -14.04 10.34
C ASN A 15 -0.44 -13.33 10.71
N MET A 16 -0.68 -12.11 10.21
CA MET A 16 -1.96 -11.42 10.42
C MET A 16 -3.13 -12.20 9.82
N LYS A 17 -2.95 -12.73 8.61
CA LYS A 17 -3.94 -13.58 7.94
C LYS A 17 -4.26 -14.78 8.82
N GLU A 18 -3.27 -15.55 9.24
CA GLU A 18 -3.48 -16.74 10.07
C GLU A 18 -4.19 -16.41 11.39
N ASN A 19 -3.85 -15.28 12.00
CA ASN A 19 -4.50 -14.83 13.23
C ASN A 19 -5.98 -14.49 13.02
N TYR A 20 -6.31 -13.60 12.08
CA TYR A 20 -7.71 -13.21 11.83
C TYR A 20 -8.55 -14.39 11.34
N GLU A 21 -8.00 -15.23 10.47
CA GLU A 21 -8.70 -16.40 9.93
C GLU A 21 -9.03 -17.39 11.05
N ARG A 22 -8.05 -17.72 11.91
CA ARG A 22 -8.24 -18.61 13.06
C ARG A 22 -9.25 -18.02 14.05
N GLU A 23 -9.12 -16.75 14.42
CA GLU A 23 -10.02 -16.10 15.38
C GLU A 23 -11.47 -16.09 14.90
N LEU A 24 -11.72 -15.75 13.63
CA LEU A 24 -13.06 -15.69 13.07
C LEU A 24 -13.65 -17.10 12.84
N GLU A 25 -12.82 -18.07 12.46
CA GLU A 25 -13.25 -19.46 12.31
C GLU A 25 -13.62 -20.09 13.67
N GLU A 26 -12.78 -19.91 14.69
CA GLU A 26 -13.06 -20.35 16.07
C GLU A 26 -14.34 -19.69 16.61
N LEU A 27 -14.51 -18.38 16.42
CA LEU A 27 -15.73 -17.67 16.82
C LEU A 27 -16.97 -18.25 16.11
N THR A 28 -16.88 -18.49 14.81
CA THR A 28 -17.98 -19.06 14.01
C THR A 28 -18.37 -20.46 14.51
N GLN A 29 -17.39 -21.33 14.78
CA GLN A 29 -17.63 -22.68 15.31
C GLN A 29 -18.24 -22.63 16.72
N ARG A 30 -17.75 -21.73 17.59
CA ARG A 30 -18.28 -21.53 18.94
C ARG A 30 -19.74 -21.05 18.92
N LEU A 31 -20.12 -20.23 17.95
CA LEU A 31 -21.50 -19.74 17.83
C LEU A 31 -22.45 -20.81 17.25
N LYS A 32 -21.98 -21.65 16.31
CA LYS A 32 -22.79 -22.76 15.74
C LYS A 32 -23.16 -23.84 16.75
N THR A 33 -22.32 -24.08 17.76
CA THR A 33 -22.49 -25.17 18.73
C THR A 33 -23.45 -24.82 19.88
N LYS A 34 -23.80 -23.54 20.07
CA LYS A 34 -24.63 -23.09 21.21
C LYS A 34 -26.06 -22.80 20.79
N LYS A 35 -27.00 -23.58 21.34
CA LYS A 35 -28.45 -23.54 20.99
C LYS A 35 -29.37 -22.86 22.00
N TYR A 36 -28.88 -22.24 23.08
CA TYR A 36 -29.75 -21.77 24.17
C TYR A 36 -29.63 -20.27 24.52
N ASN A 37 -30.80 -19.62 24.53
CA ASN A 37 -31.24 -18.29 24.97
C ASN A 37 -30.24 -17.14 25.07
N ASP A 38 -29.15 -17.25 25.83
CA ASP A 38 -28.14 -16.20 26.01
C ASP A 38 -26.71 -16.80 26.03
N ILE A 39 -25.72 -16.10 25.47
CA ILE A 39 -24.32 -16.56 25.40
C ILE A 39 -23.41 -15.55 26.09
N ILE A 40 -22.43 -16.04 26.87
CA ILE A 40 -21.29 -15.23 27.28
C ILE A 40 -20.19 -15.39 26.22
N ILE A 41 -19.86 -14.31 25.51
CA ILE A 41 -18.69 -14.22 24.62
C ILE A 41 -17.77 -13.17 25.24
N ASP A 42 -16.52 -13.54 25.55
CA ASP A 42 -15.52 -12.63 26.12
C ASP A 42 -16.04 -11.83 27.33
N ASN A 43 -16.71 -12.53 28.26
CA ASN A 43 -17.37 -11.97 29.45
C ASN A 43 -18.54 -11.00 29.18
N LYS A 44 -19.06 -10.94 27.95
CA LYS A 44 -20.22 -10.13 27.55
C LYS A 44 -21.47 -10.97 27.37
N LYS A 45 -22.59 -10.54 27.95
CA LYS A 45 -23.88 -11.25 27.90
C LYS A 45 -24.61 -10.92 26.59
N ILE A 46 -24.80 -11.89 25.71
CA ILE A 46 -25.34 -11.69 24.37
C ILE A 46 -26.70 -12.37 24.24
N LYS A 47 -27.67 -11.64 23.71
CA LYS A 47 -29.01 -12.16 23.45
C LYS A 47 -29.07 -12.93 22.14
N ILE A 48 -29.61 -14.14 22.13
CA ILE A 48 -29.80 -14.90 20.88
C ILE A 48 -31.21 -14.65 20.32
N ILE A 49 -31.28 -14.43 19.01
CA ILE A 49 -32.50 -14.39 18.21
C ILE A 49 -32.30 -15.37 17.05
N SER A 50 -33.11 -16.42 17.00
CA SER A 50 -32.98 -17.47 15.99
C SER A 50 -34.18 -17.54 15.06
N ASP A 51 -33.92 -17.80 13.78
CA ASP A 51 -34.90 -18.20 12.76
C ASP A 51 -36.11 -17.25 12.59
N LYS A 52 -35.91 -15.97 12.89
CA LYS A 52 -36.93 -14.93 12.69
C LYS A 52 -36.82 -14.32 11.30
N LYS A 53 -37.97 -13.97 10.73
CA LYS A 53 -38.07 -13.19 9.49
C LYS A 53 -38.52 -11.79 9.82
N PHE A 54 -37.67 -10.85 9.49
CA PHE A 54 -37.92 -9.43 9.61
C PHE A 54 -38.13 -8.86 8.22
N MET A 55 -39.28 -8.23 8.02
CA MET A 55 -39.72 -7.65 6.76
C MET A 55 -40.13 -6.20 7.02
N LYS A 56 -40.28 -5.40 5.97
CA LYS A 56 -40.79 -4.02 6.04
C LYS A 56 -42.04 -3.85 6.93
N ASN A 57 -42.95 -4.82 6.90
CA ASN A 57 -44.21 -4.77 7.66
C ASN A 57 -44.04 -5.06 9.16
N ASN A 58 -42.93 -5.70 9.57
CA ASN A 58 -42.67 -6.13 10.96
C ASN A 58 -41.45 -5.40 11.56
N GLN A 59 -41.09 -4.22 11.04
CA GLN A 59 -39.96 -3.44 11.54
C GLN A 59 -40.13 -3.02 13.02
N GLU A 60 -41.37 -2.87 13.49
CA GLU A 60 -41.67 -2.55 14.90
C GLU A 60 -41.22 -3.65 15.86
N GLU A 61 -41.28 -4.92 15.46
CA GLU A 61 -40.78 -6.03 16.29
C GLU A 61 -39.25 -5.93 16.49
N LEU A 62 -38.53 -5.52 15.45
CA LEU A 62 -37.10 -5.26 15.51
C LEU A 62 -36.78 -4.06 16.40
N LYS A 63 -37.52 -2.95 16.26
CA LYS A 63 -37.37 -1.77 17.12
C LYS A 63 -37.63 -2.14 18.59
N ALA A 64 -38.68 -2.90 18.86
CA ALA A 64 -38.99 -3.40 20.19
C ALA A 64 -37.85 -4.27 20.74
N LEU A 65 -37.32 -5.21 19.93
CA LEU A 65 -36.15 -6.02 20.29
C LEU A 65 -34.96 -5.14 20.68
N PHE A 66 -34.68 -4.07 19.94
CA PHE A 66 -33.63 -3.12 20.31
C PHE A 66 -33.91 -2.44 21.66
N CYS A 67 -35.14 -1.97 21.91
CA CYS A 67 -35.50 -1.35 23.20
C CYS A 67 -35.25 -2.24 24.43
N TYR A 68 -35.39 -3.57 24.29
CA TYR A 68 -35.15 -4.53 25.39
C TYR A 68 -33.67 -4.84 25.66
N LEU A 69 -32.73 -4.32 24.86
CA LEU A 69 -31.30 -4.65 25.00
C LEU A 69 -30.56 -3.86 26.07
N LYS A 70 -31.25 -3.20 27.00
CA LYS A 70 -30.57 -2.49 28.10
C LYS A 70 -29.72 -3.45 28.95
N GLU A 71 -30.15 -4.71 29.10
CA GLU A 71 -29.53 -5.73 29.98
C GLU A 71 -28.44 -6.60 29.31
N PHE A 72 -28.29 -6.55 27.99
CA PHE A 72 -27.37 -7.42 27.24
C PHE A 72 -26.29 -6.59 26.58
N ASP A 73 -25.05 -7.05 26.51
CA ASP A 73 -23.92 -6.37 25.87
C ASP A 73 -23.91 -6.48 24.33
N GLY A 74 -24.81 -7.29 23.76
CA GLY A 74 -24.93 -7.49 22.32
C GLY A 74 -26.06 -8.44 21.91
N ILE A 75 -26.22 -8.61 20.59
CA ILE A 75 -27.22 -9.48 19.96
C ILE A 75 -26.55 -10.45 19.00
N LEU A 76 -26.96 -11.70 19.02
CA LEU A 76 -26.68 -12.70 18.01
C LEU A 76 -27.96 -13.05 17.26
N PHE A 77 -27.99 -12.75 15.97
CA PHE A 77 -28.99 -13.26 15.02
C PHE A 77 -28.46 -14.55 14.39
N CYS A 78 -29.19 -15.65 14.53
CA CYS A 78 -28.87 -16.94 13.92
C CYS A 78 -29.96 -17.31 12.91
N GLY A 79 -29.60 -17.58 11.66
CA GLY A 79 -30.57 -18.05 10.65
C GLY A 79 -31.70 -17.05 10.33
N CYS A 80 -31.55 -15.78 10.71
CA CYS A 80 -32.58 -14.78 10.53
C CYS A 80 -32.56 -14.20 9.10
N ILE A 81 -33.73 -13.78 8.63
CA ILE A 81 -33.91 -13.15 7.32
C ILE A 81 -34.31 -11.69 7.51
N PHE A 82 -33.63 -10.79 6.80
CA PHE A 82 -33.80 -9.34 6.86
C PHE A 82 -34.05 -8.82 5.45
N ASN A 83 -35.31 -8.51 5.09
CA ASN A 83 -35.63 -8.01 3.76
C ASN A 83 -36.33 -6.65 3.82
N ASP A 84 -35.81 -5.69 3.05
CA ASP A 84 -36.34 -4.31 2.93
C ASP A 84 -36.52 -3.62 4.29
N ILE A 85 -35.53 -3.76 5.14
CA ILE A 85 -35.54 -3.20 6.48
C ILE A 85 -34.89 -1.82 6.46
N ASN A 86 -35.55 -0.83 7.08
CA ASN A 86 -34.99 0.49 7.33
C ASN A 86 -35.10 0.76 8.84
N ILE A 87 -33.97 0.70 9.54
CA ILE A 87 -33.95 0.84 11.00
C ILE A 87 -32.89 1.82 11.41
N GLU A 88 -33.30 2.69 12.34
CA GLU A 88 -32.42 3.53 13.13
C GLU A 88 -32.11 2.82 14.47
N ILE A 89 -30.82 2.67 14.79
CA ILE A 89 -30.32 1.97 15.98
C ILE A 89 -29.64 2.99 16.91
N ASN A 90 -30.18 3.13 18.12
CA ASN A 90 -29.67 4.07 19.14
C ASN A 90 -28.76 3.38 20.16
N ILE A 91 -28.28 2.17 19.85
CA ILE A 91 -27.64 1.27 20.81
C ILE A 91 -26.23 0.93 20.34
N ASN A 92 -25.24 1.29 21.15
CA ASN A 92 -23.84 0.96 20.90
C ASN A 92 -23.50 -0.41 21.50
N LYS A 93 -23.93 -1.50 20.84
CA LYS A 93 -23.69 -2.87 21.34
C LYS A 93 -23.24 -3.82 20.24
N ASN A 94 -22.56 -4.90 20.64
CA ASN A 94 -21.99 -5.85 19.69
C ASN A 94 -23.10 -6.57 18.92
N MET A 95 -22.95 -6.67 17.61
CA MET A 95 -23.91 -7.34 16.74
C MET A 95 -23.25 -8.52 16.03
N TYR A 96 -23.90 -9.68 16.06
CA TYR A 96 -23.44 -10.88 15.39
C TYR A 96 -24.55 -11.39 14.49
N TYR A 97 -24.25 -11.60 13.21
CA TYR A 97 -25.13 -12.21 12.22
C TYR A 97 -24.49 -13.53 11.79
N LEU A 98 -25.10 -14.64 12.18
CA LEU A 98 -24.64 -15.99 11.85
C LEU A 98 -25.64 -16.65 10.91
N ASP A 99 -25.17 -17.12 9.75
CA ASP A 99 -26.00 -17.82 8.76
C ASP A 99 -27.28 -17.04 8.40
N CYS A 100 -27.21 -15.69 8.41
CA CYS A 100 -28.35 -14.80 8.12
C CYS A 100 -28.42 -14.42 6.64
N ILE A 101 -29.61 -14.03 6.19
CA ILE A 101 -29.88 -13.51 4.84
C ILE A 101 -30.33 -12.06 4.99
N ILE A 102 -29.61 -11.13 4.34
CA ILE A 102 -29.88 -9.69 4.42
C ILE A 102 -30.01 -9.13 3.00
N GLU A 103 -31.19 -8.66 2.65
CA GLU A 103 -31.48 -8.11 1.32
C GLU A 103 -32.06 -6.71 1.42
N SER A 104 -31.52 -5.80 0.61
CA SER A 104 -32.05 -4.43 0.42
C SER A 104 -32.34 -3.70 1.74
N SER A 105 -31.46 -3.89 2.72
CA SER A 105 -31.65 -3.37 4.08
C SER A 105 -30.73 -2.19 4.35
N TYR A 106 -31.26 -1.19 5.04
CA TYR A 106 -30.62 0.04 5.43
C TYR A 106 -30.65 0.15 6.96
N ILE A 107 -29.47 0.33 7.55
CA ILE A 107 -29.28 0.44 9.00
C ILE A 107 -28.54 1.74 9.28
N GLU A 108 -29.22 2.66 9.95
CA GLU A 108 -28.65 3.93 10.39
C GLU A 108 -28.33 3.84 11.89
N PHE A 109 -27.11 4.23 12.26
CA PHE A 109 -26.72 4.36 13.66
C PHE A 109 -26.83 5.83 14.07
N GLU A 110 -27.61 6.13 15.12
CA GLU A 110 -27.69 7.51 15.63
C GLU A 110 -26.29 8.03 16.01
N HIS A 111 -26.03 9.33 15.81
CA HIS A 111 -24.75 9.96 16.11
C HIS A 111 -24.37 9.86 17.60
N ILE A 112 -23.64 8.82 17.96
CA ILE A 112 -23.10 8.67 19.31
C ILE A 112 -21.87 9.57 19.43
N LYS A 113 -21.91 10.51 20.38
CA LYS A 113 -20.77 11.37 20.74
C LYS A 113 -19.50 10.51 20.92
N TYR A 114 -18.40 10.97 20.32
CA TYR A 114 -17.05 10.39 20.20
C TYR A 114 -16.37 9.85 21.50
N ASN A 115 -17.07 9.75 22.64
CA ASN A 115 -16.49 9.50 23.96
C ASN A 115 -16.63 8.06 24.48
N CYS A 116 -17.05 7.08 23.68
CA CYS A 116 -17.19 5.70 24.17
C CYS A 116 -15.90 4.87 23.99
N GLU A 117 -15.24 4.56 25.11
CA GLU A 117 -14.05 3.69 25.22
C GLU A 117 -14.28 2.24 24.76
N SER A 118 -15.52 1.82 24.53
CA SER A 118 -15.85 0.49 24.03
C SER A 118 -16.06 0.49 22.52
N LYS A 119 -15.03 0.04 21.78
CA LYS A 119 -15.15 -0.23 20.33
C LYS A 119 -16.18 -1.34 20.10
N VAL A 120 -17.36 -0.96 19.61
CA VAL A 120 -18.40 -1.92 19.22
C VAL A 120 -17.93 -2.70 17.99
N LYS A 121 -18.31 -3.98 17.95
CA LYS A 121 -17.97 -4.88 16.86
C LYS A 121 -19.23 -5.43 16.21
N ILE A 122 -19.25 -5.42 14.88
CA ILE A 122 -20.27 -6.06 14.05
C ILE A 122 -19.62 -7.22 13.32
N TYR A 123 -20.22 -8.40 13.44
CA TYR A 123 -19.76 -9.63 12.81
C TYR A 123 -20.80 -10.15 11.83
N PHE A 124 -20.40 -10.38 10.58
CA PHE A 124 -21.17 -11.13 9.60
C PHE A 124 -20.45 -12.45 9.32
N LEU A 125 -20.97 -13.54 9.88
CA LEU A 125 -20.38 -14.86 9.85
C LEU A 125 -21.24 -15.78 9.01
N ASN A 126 -20.72 -16.27 7.89
CA ASN A 126 -21.43 -17.07 6.90
C ASN A 126 -22.82 -16.49 6.60
N SER A 127 -22.91 -15.17 6.46
CA SER A 127 -24.17 -14.49 6.16
C SER A 127 -24.15 -13.98 4.72
N TRP A 128 -25.28 -14.11 4.05
CA TRP A 128 -25.48 -13.55 2.71
C TRP A 128 -26.05 -12.14 2.83
N PHE A 129 -25.46 -11.19 2.12
CA PHE A 129 -25.92 -9.81 2.09
C PHE A 129 -25.87 -9.24 0.68
N ASN A 130 -26.98 -8.67 0.24
CA ASN A 130 -27.11 -7.97 -1.02
C ASN A 130 -27.74 -6.60 -0.81
N LYS A 131 -27.07 -5.54 -1.29
CA LYS A 131 -27.49 -4.13 -1.11
C LYS A 131 -27.71 -3.74 0.35
N LEU A 132 -26.84 -4.19 1.26
CA LEU A 132 -26.84 -3.74 2.65
C LEU A 132 -26.17 -2.37 2.75
N VAL A 133 -26.84 -1.41 3.38
CA VAL A 133 -26.30 -0.08 3.67
C VAL A 133 -26.16 0.10 5.18
N LEU A 134 -24.97 0.47 5.64
CA LEU A 134 -24.73 0.91 7.02
C LEU A 134 -24.33 2.39 7.00
N GLU A 135 -25.05 3.22 7.74
CA GLU A 135 -24.78 4.67 7.83
C GLU A 135 -24.41 5.09 9.26
N ASN A 136 -23.49 6.05 9.38
CA ASN A 136 -23.05 6.66 10.65
C ASN A 136 -22.46 5.67 11.68
N SER A 137 -21.93 4.52 11.23
CA SER A 137 -21.39 3.50 12.15
C SER A 137 -19.98 3.84 12.67
N LEU A 138 -19.78 3.64 13.97
CA LEU A 138 -18.47 3.72 14.65
C LEU A 138 -17.83 2.35 14.95
N SER A 139 -18.41 1.28 14.41
CA SER A 139 -18.11 -0.09 14.81
C SER A 139 -17.07 -0.77 13.92
N ASN A 140 -16.21 -1.61 14.51
CA ASN A 140 -15.33 -2.51 13.75
C ASN A 140 -16.17 -3.57 13.04
N ILE A 141 -15.96 -3.75 11.74
CA ILE A 141 -16.75 -4.65 10.90
C ILE A 141 -15.90 -5.86 10.52
N PHE A 142 -16.38 -7.04 10.89
CA PHE A 142 -15.73 -8.31 10.57
C PHE A 142 -16.67 -9.16 9.72
N ILE A 143 -16.20 -9.59 8.56
CA ILE A 143 -16.95 -10.43 7.63
C ILE A 143 -16.14 -11.71 7.40
N TYR A 144 -16.75 -12.86 7.68
CA TYR A 144 -16.15 -14.18 7.46
C TYR A 144 -17.15 -15.07 6.74
N ASN A 145 -16.86 -15.41 5.48
CA ASN A 145 -17.72 -16.27 4.67
C ASN A 145 -16.92 -17.47 4.14
N ASN A 146 -17.35 -18.66 4.54
CA ASN A 146 -16.84 -19.94 4.04
C ASN A 146 -17.90 -20.72 3.25
N ASN A 147 -19.18 -20.43 3.47
CA ASN A 147 -20.29 -21.08 2.77
C ASN A 147 -20.42 -20.54 1.33
N PHE A 148 -20.65 -21.44 0.38
CA PHE A 148 -21.02 -21.10 -0.99
C PHE A 148 -22.47 -20.63 -1.06
N TYR A 149 -22.71 -19.45 -1.65
CA TYR A 149 -24.05 -18.98 -2.01
C TYR A 149 -24.24 -19.08 -3.51
N LYS A 150 -25.47 -19.38 -3.93
CA LYS A 150 -25.83 -19.49 -5.36
C LYS A 150 -25.75 -18.15 -6.09
N ASP A 151 -25.99 -17.04 -5.39
CA ASP A 151 -25.91 -15.71 -5.96
C ASP A 151 -24.47 -15.19 -5.93
N ASP A 152 -24.04 -14.67 -7.07
CA ASP A 152 -22.64 -14.33 -7.34
C ASP A 152 -22.14 -13.10 -6.59
N THR A 153 -23.03 -12.26 -6.02
CA THR A 153 -22.64 -10.96 -5.46
C THR A 153 -23.03 -10.80 -4.00
N LEU A 154 -22.03 -10.50 -3.17
CA LEU A 154 -22.19 -9.95 -1.83
C LEU A 154 -21.90 -8.45 -1.87
N GLY A 155 -22.77 -7.62 -1.30
CA GLY A 155 -22.66 -6.17 -1.43
C GLY A 155 -22.95 -5.42 -0.14
N ILE A 156 -21.98 -4.63 0.32
CA ILE A 156 -22.11 -3.72 1.47
C ILE A 156 -21.68 -2.30 1.10
N LYS A 157 -22.52 -1.32 1.46
CA LYS A 157 -22.27 0.11 1.31
C LYS A 157 -22.14 0.73 2.70
N LEU A 158 -21.06 1.47 2.94
CA LEU A 158 -20.79 2.15 4.20
C LEU A 158 -20.77 3.67 3.95
N ILE A 159 -21.60 4.42 4.67
CA ILE A 159 -21.80 5.86 4.49
C ILE A 159 -21.49 6.57 5.82
N ASN A 160 -20.68 7.63 5.80
CA ASN A 160 -20.35 8.45 6.98
C ASN A 160 -19.81 7.65 8.19
N CYS A 161 -19.25 6.46 7.97
CA CYS A 161 -18.76 5.59 9.03
C CYS A 161 -17.35 6.04 9.47
N THR A 162 -17.05 6.04 10.78
CA THR A 162 -15.72 6.47 11.27
C THR A 162 -15.10 5.55 12.31
N ASN A 163 -13.77 5.51 12.34
CA ASN A 163 -12.94 4.97 13.42
C ASN A 163 -12.96 3.44 13.61
N SER A 164 -13.17 2.70 12.52
CA SER A 164 -13.25 1.25 12.55
C SER A 164 -12.20 0.51 11.72
N GLU A 165 -11.87 -0.70 12.15
CA GLU A 165 -11.19 -1.70 11.33
C GLU A 165 -12.24 -2.49 10.55
N ILE A 166 -12.01 -2.69 9.25
CA ILE A 166 -12.80 -3.59 8.40
C ILE A 166 -11.94 -4.80 8.07
N VAL A 167 -12.42 -5.99 8.40
CA VAL A 167 -11.79 -7.26 8.07
C VAL A 167 -12.78 -8.08 7.26
N VAL A 168 -12.43 -8.44 6.04
CA VAL A 168 -13.24 -9.28 5.15
C VAL A 168 -12.42 -10.49 4.74
N ILE A 169 -12.90 -11.67 5.11
CA ILE A 169 -12.39 -12.96 4.69
C ILE A 169 -13.52 -13.66 3.94
N ASN A 170 -13.38 -13.76 2.62
CA ASN A 170 -14.39 -14.43 1.81
C ASN A 170 -13.78 -15.61 1.04
N LYS A 171 -13.95 -16.83 1.54
CA LYS A 171 -13.43 -18.06 0.91
C LYS A 171 -14.33 -18.62 -0.18
N ASN A 172 -15.57 -18.14 -0.27
CA ASN A 172 -16.61 -18.75 -1.11
C ASN A 172 -16.56 -18.40 -2.60
N LYS A 173 -15.51 -17.70 -3.07
CA LYS A 173 -15.30 -17.28 -4.46
C LYS A 173 -16.39 -16.37 -5.06
N ASN A 174 -17.33 -15.86 -4.27
CA ASN A 174 -18.32 -14.90 -4.76
C ASN A 174 -17.67 -13.52 -4.96
N ILE A 175 -18.27 -12.71 -5.84
CA ILE A 175 -17.92 -11.31 -6.06
C ILE A 175 -18.32 -10.54 -4.80
N PHE A 176 -17.38 -9.75 -4.27
CA PHE A 176 -17.63 -8.89 -3.11
C PHE A 176 -17.57 -7.42 -3.55
N ASN A 177 -18.65 -6.69 -3.31
CA ASN A 177 -18.76 -5.27 -3.62
C ASN A 177 -18.74 -4.49 -2.30
N LEU A 178 -17.75 -3.60 -2.15
CA LEU A 178 -17.56 -2.75 -0.99
C LEU A 178 -17.55 -1.29 -1.43
N ILE A 179 -18.60 -0.56 -1.10
CA ILE A 179 -18.73 0.86 -1.43
C ILE A 179 -18.49 1.68 -0.16
N LEU A 180 -17.55 2.64 -0.20
CA LEU A 180 -17.24 3.52 0.92
C LEU A 180 -17.47 4.98 0.54
N GLU A 181 -18.49 5.58 1.14
CA GLU A 181 -18.91 6.97 0.96
C GLU A 181 -18.61 7.77 2.25
N ASN A 182 -17.88 8.88 2.13
CA ASN A 182 -17.52 9.78 3.24
C ASN A 182 -17.03 9.11 4.54
N SER A 183 -16.34 7.97 4.44
CA SER A 183 -16.04 7.11 5.59
C SER A 183 -14.55 7.07 5.96
N LYS A 184 -14.21 7.04 7.25
CA LYS A 184 -12.84 7.09 7.80
C LYS A 184 -12.46 5.84 8.60
N TYR A 185 -11.45 5.08 8.17
CA TYR A 185 -11.09 3.78 8.78
C TYR A 185 -9.64 3.71 9.27
N VAL A 186 -9.39 2.89 10.29
CA VAL A 186 -8.02 2.61 10.79
C VAL A 186 -7.31 1.61 9.88
N GLY A 187 -8.02 0.59 9.43
CA GLY A 187 -7.47 -0.44 8.57
C GLY A 187 -8.55 -1.20 7.81
N ILE A 188 -8.25 -1.56 6.56
CA ILE A 188 -9.09 -2.44 5.74
C ILE A 188 -8.26 -3.65 5.34
N PHE A 189 -8.67 -4.84 5.77
CA PHE A 189 -8.05 -6.12 5.42
C PHE A 189 -9.02 -6.95 4.60
N LEU A 190 -8.64 -7.28 3.35
CA LEU A 190 -9.46 -8.07 2.43
C LEU A 190 -8.70 -9.32 1.99
N TYR A 191 -9.33 -10.48 2.13
CA TYR A 191 -8.73 -11.78 1.86
C TYR A 191 -9.64 -12.73 1.08
N SER A 192 -9.03 -13.44 0.12
CA SER A 192 -9.60 -14.54 -0.66
C SER A 192 -10.75 -14.16 -1.61
N LEU A 193 -10.87 -12.87 -1.95
CA LEU A 193 -11.94 -12.39 -2.82
C LEU A 193 -11.64 -12.77 -4.27
N ARG A 194 -12.56 -13.49 -4.93
CA ARG A 194 -12.44 -13.73 -6.37
C ARG A 194 -12.47 -12.42 -7.15
N LYS A 195 -13.38 -11.51 -6.80
CA LYS A 195 -13.55 -10.23 -7.49
C LYS A 195 -13.98 -9.17 -6.48
N LEU A 196 -13.28 -8.04 -6.47
CA LEU A 196 -13.61 -6.88 -5.64
C LEU A 196 -13.99 -5.68 -6.51
N ILE A 197 -15.14 -5.08 -6.23
CA ILE A 197 -15.52 -3.76 -6.75
C ILE A 197 -15.50 -2.81 -5.56
N THR A 198 -14.60 -1.82 -5.60
CA THR A 198 -14.54 -0.77 -4.57
C THR A 198 -14.73 0.59 -5.19
N ILE A 199 -15.75 1.31 -4.74
CA ILE A 199 -15.94 2.73 -5.05
C ILE A 199 -15.53 3.49 -3.80
N LEU A 200 -14.52 4.35 -3.96
CA LEU A 200 -13.97 5.22 -2.93
C LEU A 200 -14.22 6.65 -3.37
N ASP A 201 -15.01 7.39 -2.61
CA ASP A 201 -15.16 8.83 -2.81
C ASP A 201 -13.92 9.58 -2.30
N ASP A 202 -13.65 10.77 -2.84
CA ASP A 202 -12.45 11.57 -2.52
C ASP A 202 -12.30 11.89 -1.01
N GLU A 203 -13.41 11.92 -0.28
CA GLU A 203 -13.44 12.19 1.17
C GLU A 203 -13.23 10.95 2.04
N SER A 204 -13.40 9.74 1.48
CA SER A 204 -13.22 8.47 2.18
C SER A 204 -11.74 8.16 2.43
N ASN A 205 -11.34 7.94 3.68
CA ASN A 205 -9.93 7.82 4.07
C ASN A 205 -9.67 6.63 4.99
N SER A 206 -8.74 5.74 4.67
CA SER A 206 -8.19 4.79 5.65
C SER A 206 -6.69 4.97 5.92
N MET A 207 -6.24 4.66 7.15
CA MET A 207 -4.81 4.70 7.51
C MET A 207 -4.02 3.50 6.96
N LYS A 208 -4.66 2.32 6.82
CA LYS A 208 -4.02 1.07 6.36
C LYS A 208 -4.92 0.31 5.40
N TYR A 209 -4.34 -0.20 4.31
CA TYR A 209 -5.00 -1.14 3.42
C TYR A 209 -4.14 -2.40 3.26
N PHE A 210 -4.77 -3.57 3.34
CA PHE A 210 -4.14 -4.87 3.15
C PHE A 210 -5.01 -5.71 2.19
N PHE A 211 -4.46 -6.07 1.04
CA PHE A 211 -5.12 -6.92 0.04
C PHE A 211 -4.29 -8.19 -0.17
N TYR A 212 -4.92 -9.36 -0.08
CA TYR A 212 -4.25 -10.64 -0.30
C TYR A 212 -5.15 -11.62 -1.07
N ASN A 213 -4.65 -12.17 -2.18
CA ASN A 213 -5.41 -13.02 -3.11
C ASN A 213 -6.75 -12.39 -3.54
N VAL A 214 -6.69 -11.17 -4.07
CA VAL A 214 -7.84 -10.43 -4.60
C VAL A 214 -7.62 -10.19 -6.10
N GLU A 215 -8.54 -10.65 -6.96
CA GLU A 215 -8.54 -10.27 -8.39
C GLU A 215 -9.41 -9.00 -8.60
N PHE A 216 -8.93 -8.07 -9.42
CA PHE A 216 -9.58 -6.79 -9.70
C PHE A 216 -10.05 -6.77 -11.15
N GLU A 217 -11.34 -6.48 -11.42
CA GLU A 217 -11.89 -6.51 -12.78
C GLU A 217 -12.30 -5.12 -13.32
N ASN A 218 -12.63 -4.16 -12.46
CA ASN A 218 -12.98 -2.79 -12.85
C ASN A 218 -12.18 -1.77 -12.02
N VAL A 219 -11.07 -1.31 -12.60
CA VAL A 219 -10.17 -0.30 -12.02
C VAL A 219 -10.70 1.10 -12.34
N VAL A 220 -11.87 1.42 -11.80
CA VAL A 220 -12.29 2.82 -11.60
C VAL A 220 -11.89 3.12 -10.15
N GLU A 221 -10.71 3.62 -9.82
CA GLU A 221 -9.76 4.41 -10.57
C GLU A 221 -8.32 4.01 -10.23
N ILE A 222 -7.43 4.21 -11.19
CA ILE A 222 -5.98 4.31 -10.98
C ILE A 222 -5.62 5.38 -9.90
N ASN A 223 -6.57 6.27 -9.54
CA ASN A 223 -6.45 7.25 -8.45
C ASN A 223 -6.60 6.63 -7.06
N SER A 224 -7.52 5.67 -6.86
CA SER A 224 -7.72 5.05 -5.56
C SER A 224 -6.51 4.20 -5.15
N LEU A 225 -5.92 3.47 -6.10
CA LEU A 225 -4.68 2.71 -5.87
C LEU A 225 -3.51 3.63 -5.53
N LYS A 226 -3.41 4.82 -6.16
CA LYS A 226 -2.43 5.88 -5.84
C LYS A 226 -2.66 6.49 -4.45
N GLN A 227 -3.91 6.73 -4.07
CA GLN A 227 -4.26 7.28 -2.75
C GLN A 227 -3.99 6.27 -1.63
N VAL A 228 -4.43 5.03 -1.80
CA VAL A 228 -4.21 3.88 -0.91
C VAL A 228 -2.71 3.65 -0.67
N THR A 229 -1.92 3.62 -1.74
CA THR A 229 -0.48 3.51 -1.63
C THR A 229 0.10 4.72 -0.88
N SER A 230 -0.18 5.95 -1.32
CA SER A 230 0.37 7.17 -0.71
C SER A 230 0.12 7.30 0.81
N ARG A 231 -1.01 6.78 1.31
CA ARG A 231 -1.39 6.85 2.73
C ARG A 231 -0.83 5.72 3.58
N TYR A 232 -0.79 4.48 3.07
CA TYR A 232 0.00 3.40 3.69
C TYR A 232 1.47 3.82 3.84
N TYR A 233 1.99 4.58 2.87
CA TYR A 233 3.33 5.16 2.95
C TYR A 233 3.46 6.31 3.94
N ARG A 234 2.41 7.10 4.18
CA ARG A 234 2.39 8.14 5.25
C ARG A 234 2.41 7.49 6.64
N TYR A 235 1.80 6.32 6.80
CA TYR A 235 1.92 5.50 8.02
C TYR A 235 3.32 4.88 8.19
N LEU A 236 3.94 4.37 7.12
CA LEU A 236 5.34 3.92 7.17
C LEU A 236 6.31 5.08 7.49
N LYS A 237 6.05 6.28 6.96
CA LYS A 237 6.80 7.51 7.28
C LYS A 237 6.73 7.90 8.77
N ILE A 238 5.65 7.56 9.46
CA ILE A 238 5.46 7.86 10.89
C ILE A 238 6.12 6.81 11.79
N ASN A 239 6.20 5.55 11.36
CA ASN A 239 6.71 4.44 12.19
C ASN A 239 8.13 3.98 11.86
N TYR A 240 8.73 4.43 10.76
CA TYR A 240 10.10 4.11 10.37
C TYR A 240 10.87 5.40 10.06
N ASP A 241 11.35 6.09 11.10
CA ASP A 241 12.29 7.20 10.93
C ASP A 241 13.65 6.70 10.36
N GLU A 242 13.96 5.42 10.51
CA GLU A 242 15.23 4.81 10.07
C GLU A 242 15.33 4.53 8.55
N ASN A 243 14.25 4.64 7.76
CA ASN A 243 14.26 4.13 6.37
C ASN A 243 13.68 5.06 5.28
N ARG A 244 13.94 6.37 5.35
CA ARG A 244 13.54 7.37 4.32
C ARG A 244 13.95 7.02 2.88
N PHE A 245 15.02 6.27 2.67
CA PHE A 245 15.48 5.90 1.32
C PHE A 245 14.73 4.70 0.72
N VAL A 246 14.29 3.75 1.56
CA VAL A 246 13.39 2.65 1.13
C VAL A 246 12.05 3.23 0.66
N TYR A 247 11.59 4.30 1.33
CA TYR A 247 10.45 5.09 0.90
C TYR A 247 10.63 5.67 -0.51
N TYR A 248 11.78 6.28 -0.83
CA TYR A 248 12.03 6.85 -2.15
C TYR A 248 12.16 5.79 -3.25
N GLU A 249 12.76 4.62 -2.95
CA GLU A 249 12.83 3.48 -3.88
C GLU A 249 11.44 3.01 -4.29
N LEU A 250 10.58 2.73 -3.31
CA LEU A 250 9.22 2.26 -3.54
C LEU A 250 8.37 3.30 -4.28
N LEU A 251 8.50 4.58 -3.92
CA LEU A 251 7.78 5.67 -4.57
C LEU A 251 8.14 5.77 -6.06
N LYS A 252 9.43 5.65 -6.41
CA LYS A 252 9.87 5.69 -7.81
C LYS A 252 9.47 4.42 -8.56
N TYR A 253 9.49 3.26 -7.92
CA TYR A 253 8.95 2.03 -8.52
C TYR A 253 7.45 2.16 -8.87
N LEU A 254 6.68 2.85 -8.04
CA LEU A 254 5.26 3.10 -8.30
C LEU A 254 5.01 4.18 -9.36
N GLU A 255 5.80 5.25 -9.39
CA GLU A 255 5.78 6.21 -10.50
C GLU A 255 6.05 5.51 -11.84
N TYR A 256 6.88 4.47 -11.84
CA TYR A 256 7.12 3.63 -13.01
C TYR A 256 5.91 2.77 -13.40
N LEU A 257 5.23 2.14 -12.44
CA LEU A 257 4.07 1.29 -12.75
C LEU A 257 2.83 2.11 -13.14
N LEU A 258 2.51 3.13 -12.35
CA LEU A 258 1.23 3.84 -12.34
C LEU A 258 1.30 5.29 -12.85
N GLY A 259 2.50 5.80 -13.12
CA GLY A 259 2.70 7.17 -13.60
C GLY A 259 2.42 7.31 -15.10
N ASN A 260 2.19 8.54 -15.54
CA ASN A 260 2.12 8.89 -16.96
C ASN A 260 3.48 8.67 -17.63
N LYS A 261 3.53 8.61 -18.97
CA LYS A 261 4.75 8.29 -19.75
C LYS A 261 6.02 9.03 -19.26
N TYR A 262 5.91 10.32 -18.95
CA TYR A 262 7.01 11.13 -18.41
C TYR A 262 7.50 10.67 -17.02
N LYS A 263 6.57 10.36 -16.10
CA LYS A 263 6.90 9.85 -14.77
C LYS A 263 7.55 8.46 -14.85
N LYS A 264 7.11 7.61 -15.80
CA LYS A 264 7.74 6.30 -16.03
C LYS A 264 9.19 6.44 -16.47
N ILE A 265 9.45 7.31 -17.45
CA ILE A 265 10.81 7.58 -17.94
C ILE A 265 11.67 8.17 -16.83
N TYR A 266 11.15 9.14 -16.07
CA TYR A 266 11.88 9.73 -14.95
C TYR A 266 12.24 8.69 -13.88
N ALA A 267 11.28 7.84 -13.49
CA ALA A 267 11.52 6.78 -12.51
C ALA A 267 12.56 5.76 -12.98
N LEU A 268 12.56 5.41 -14.27
CA LEU A 268 13.58 4.56 -14.88
C LEU A 268 14.96 5.23 -14.86
N LEU A 269 15.06 6.48 -15.33
CA LEU A 269 16.31 7.24 -15.30
C LEU A 269 16.87 7.33 -13.89
N PHE A 270 16.01 7.66 -12.92
CA PHE A 270 16.39 7.72 -11.52
C PHE A 270 16.89 6.37 -10.99
N LYS A 271 16.20 5.26 -11.32
CA LYS A 271 16.61 3.90 -10.94
C LYS A 271 18.02 3.57 -11.44
N TYR A 272 18.32 3.88 -12.69
CA TYR A 272 19.60 3.53 -13.30
C TYR A 272 20.72 4.50 -12.90
N LEU A 273 20.44 5.80 -12.75
CA LEU A 273 21.43 6.82 -12.42
C LEU A 273 21.80 6.86 -10.93
N THR A 274 20.86 6.62 -10.02
CA THR A 274 21.15 6.74 -8.58
C THR A 274 21.07 5.42 -7.83
N GLY A 275 20.50 4.37 -8.45
CA GLY A 275 20.28 3.09 -7.76
C GLY A 275 19.42 3.23 -6.50
N TYR A 276 18.56 4.26 -6.46
CA TYR A 276 17.76 4.67 -5.31
C TYR A 276 18.56 5.04 -4.05
N PHE A 277 19.84 5.40 -4.20
CA PHE A 277 20.74 5.73 -3.07
C PHE A 277 20.99 4.58 -2.09
N ILE A 278 20.80 3.33 -2.53
CA ILE A 278 20.94 2.15 -1.67
C ILE A 278 22.23 1.38 -1.96
N SER A 279 22.67 1.37 -3.23
CA SER A 279 23.81 0.58 -3.66
C SER A 279 24.99 1.48 -4.03
N PRO A 280 26.02 1.63 -3.16
CA PRO A 280 27.20 2.44 -3.46
C PRO A 280 27.97 1.91 -4.69
N ILE A 281 27.89 0.60 -4.95
CA ILE A 281 28.54 -0.03 -6.11
C ILE A 281 27.97 0.50 -7.43
N LYS A 282 26.66 0.76 -7.50
CA LYS A 282 26.04 1.33 -8.71
C LYS A 282 26.57 2.73 -8.99
N ILE A 283 26.77 3.53 -7.94
CA ILE A 283 27.32 4.88 -8.06
C ILE A 283 28.76 4.83 -8.58
N ILE A 284 29.60 3.96 -8.00
CA ILE A 284 30.98 3.75 -8.48
C ILE A 284 30.99 3.39 -9.97
N LEU A 285 30.13 2.45 -10.39
CA LEU A 285 30.06 2.02 -11.79
C LEU A 285 29.69 3.17 -12.73
N ILE A 286 28.79 4.06 -12.31
CA ILE A 286 28.39 5.24 -13.09
C ILE A 286 29.52 6.28 -13.14
N CYS A 287 30.22 6.51 -12.04
CA CYS A 287 31.42 7.35 -12.03
C CYS A 287 32.47 6.80 -13.02
N THR A 288 32.70 5.49 -13.03
CA THR A 288 33.63 4.85 -13.97
C THR A 288 33.18 5.01 -15.43
N ILE A 289 31.88 4.90 -15.72
CA ILE A 289 31.34 5.15 -17.07
C ILE A 289 31.57 6.60 -17.48
N ILE A 290 31.28 7.57 -16.60
CA ILE A 290 31.51 8.99 -16.89
C ILE A 290 32.98 9.23 -17.23
N ILE A 291 33.89 8.70 -16.42
CA ILE A 291 35.34 8.85 -16.65
C ILE A 291 35.75 8.28 -18.02
N ILE A 292 35.32 7.05 -18.34
CA ILE A 292 35.66 6.43 -19.63
C ILE A 292 35.10 7.24 -20.80
N VAL A 293 33.85 7.69 -20.71
CA VAL A 293 33.19 8.45 -21.77
C VAL A 293 33.87 9.81 -21.97
N SER A 294 34.15 10.55 -20.89
CA SER A 294 34.88 11.82 -20.96
C SER A 294 36.28 11.65 -21.56
N SER A 295 36.99 10.56 -21.19
CA SER A 295 38.30 10.22 -21.75
C SER A 295 38.27 10.08 -23.26
N ILE A 296 37.23 9.43 -23.80
CA ILE A 296 37.03 9.30 -25.24
C ILE A 296 36.79 10.68 -25.87
N PHE A 297 35.94 11.52 -25.26
CA PHE A 297 35.72 12.89 -25.75
C PHE A 297 36.99 13.75 -25.72
N TYR A 298 37.85 13.59 -24.72
CA TYR A 298 39.14 14.30 -24.65
C TYR A 298 40.08 13.92 -25.80
N LEU A 299 40.06 12.67 -26.26
CA LEU A 299 40.86 12.28 -27.41
C LEU A 299 40.41 12.96 -28.71
N PHE A 300 39.11 13.23 -28.86
CA PHE A 300 38.56 13.94 -30.02
C PHE A 300 38.69 15.46 -29.93
N THR A 301 38.60 16.03 -28.73
CA THR A 301 38.72 17.48 -28.51
C THR A 301 40.18 17.94 -28.42
N GLY A 302 41.06 17.06 -27.97
CA GLY A 302 42.50 17.25 -27.85
C GLY A 302 42.93 17.48 -26.40
N ILE A 303 44.08 16.91 -26.06
CA ILE A 303 44.76 17.13 -24.77
C ILE A 303 46.21 17.55 -25.00
N SER A 304 46.71 18.45 -24.17
CA SER A 304 48.12 18.84 -24.11
C SER A 304 48.77 18.20 -22.89
N VAL A 305 49.89 17.52 -23.09
CA VAL A 305 50.69 16.87 -22.06
C VAL A 305 51.95 17.67 -21.85
N ASP A 306 52.15 18.16 -20.62
CA ASP A 306 53.29 18.98 -20.19
C ASP A 306 53.56 20.18 -21.10
N ASN A 307 52.53 20.69 -21.79
CA ASN A 307 52.64 21.74 -22.81
C ASN A 307 53.60 21.45 -23.98
N THR A 308 54.02 20.19 -24.15
CA THR A 308 55.01 19.78 -25.15
C THR A 308 54.41 18.85 -26.20
N ARG A 309 53.47 17.98 -25.80
CA ARG A 309 52.87 16.99 -26.70
C ARG A 309 51.35 17.15 -26.76
N ILE A 310 50.84 17.41 -27.95
CA ILE A 310 49.40 17.42 -28.22
C ILE A 310 48.96 16.04 -28.68
N ILE A 311 47.90 15.53 -28.07
CA ILE A 311 47.25 14.28 -28.44
C ILE A 311 45.84 14.65 -28.93
N LEU A 312 45.59 14.42 -30.21
CA LEU A 312 44.32 14.70 -30.86
C LEU A 312 44.06 13.59 -31.89
N TYR A 313 42.90 12.96 -31.79
CA TYR A 313 42.46 11.91 -32.69
C TYR A 313 41.24 12.37 -33.48
N ASP A 314 41.19 11.98 -34.74
CA ASP A 314 40.03 12.13 -35.61
C ASP A 314 39.38 10.76 -35.83
N ILE A 315 38.14 10.72 -36.32
CA ILE A 315 37.39 9.49 -36.62
C ILE A 315 38.20 8.54 -37.51
N HIS A 316 38.99 9.07 -38.44
CA HIS A 316 39.81 8.27 -39.35
C HIS A 316 41.06 7.66 -38.69
N ASN A 317 41.58 8.30 -37.63
CA ASN A 317 42.82 7.89 -36.98
C ASN A 317 42.57 7.08 -35.69
N ILE A 318 41.31 6.92 -35.27
CA ILE A 318 40.95 6.23 -34.03
C ILE A 318 41.38 4.75 -34.02
N LEU A 319 41.46 4.10 -35.19
CA LEU A 319 41.98 2.73 -35.30
C LEU A 319 43.48 2.61 -34.96
N SER A 320 44.22 3.72 -35.03
CA SER A 320 45.65 3.79 -34.68
C SER A 320 45.90 4.23 -33.23
N LEU A 321 44.85 4.25 -32.42
CA LEU A 321 44.88 4.75 -31.05
C LEU A 321 45.90 3.97 -30.20
N LYS A 322 46.84 4.72 -29.63
CA LYS A 322 47.82 4.18 -28.69
C LYS A 322 47.19 4.04 -27.31
N ILE A 323 47.32 2.87 -26.70
CA ILE A 323 46.86 2.61 -25.33
C ILE A 323 47.44 3.64 -24.35
N THR A 324 48.69 4.07 -24.56
CA THR A 324 49.33 5.11 -23.74
C THR A 324 48.62 6.46 -23.79
N ASP A 325 48.01 6.79 -24.92
CA ASP A 325 47.31 8.07 -25.11
C ASP A 325 45.92 8.01 -24.47
N LEU A 326 45.24 6.87 -24.56
CA LEU A 326 44.00 6.61 -23.82
C LEU A 326 44.22 6.66 -22.31
N LEU A 327 45.31 6.05 -21.80
CA LEU A 327 45.63 6.11 -20.38
C LEU A 327 45.89 7.55 -19.89
N LYS A 328 46.50 8.40 -20.73
CA LYS A 328 46.69 9.83 -20.43
C LYS A 328 45.36 10.60 -20.42
N ALA A 329 44.47 10.32 -21.36
CA ALA A 329 43.13 10.90 -21.37
C ALA A 329 42.28 10.43 -20.17
N MET A 330 42.40 9.16 -19.78
CA MET A 330 41.79 8.63 -18.55
C MET A 330 42.36 9.27 -17.30
N TYR A 331 43.67 9.47 -17.23
CA TYR A 331 44.28 10.21 -16.12
C TYR A 331 43.72 11.64 -16.01
N LEU A 332 43.64 12.37 -17.13
CA LEU A 332 43.01 13.69 -17.16
C LEU A 332 41.59 13.63 -16.61
N SER A 333 40.75 12.76 -17.16
CA SER A 333 39.36 12.58 -16.74
C SER A 333 39.20 12.23 -15.26
N VAL A 334 40.03 11.34 -14.70
CA VAL A 334 40.02 11.03 -13.26
C VAL A 334 40.33 12.27 -12.43
N THR A 335 41.36 13.04 -12.80
CA THR A 335 41.77 14.25 -12.05
C THR A 335 40.77 15.39 -12.18
N THR A 336 40.08 15.49 -13.32
CA THR A 336 39.00 16.46 -13.56
C THR A 336 37.72 16.06 -12.82
N PHE A 337 37.29 14.80 -12.92
CA PHE A 337 36.12 14.27 -12.20
C PHE A 337 36.26 14.40 -10.67
N SER A 338 37.46 14.16 -10.15
CA SER A 338 37.78 14.33 -8.73
C SER A 338 38.10 15.78 -8.34
N THR A 339 38.10 16.71 -9.30
CA THR A 339 38.43 18.14 -9.11
C THR A 339 39.84 18.43 -8.57
N LEU A 340 40.78 17.48 -8.70
CA LEU A 340 42.18 17.65 -8.32
C LEU A 340 42.95 18.54 -9.30
N GLY A 341 42.82 18.27 -10.60
CA GLY A 341 43.39 19.09 -11.68
C GLY A 341 44.86 19.46 -11.53
N TYR A 342 45.78 18.48 -11.51
CA TYR A 342 47.22 18.72 -11.31
C TYR A 342 47.90 19.64 -12.36
N GLY A 343 47.25 19.91 -13.49
CA GLY A 343 47.70 20.88 -14.50
C GLY A 343 48.82 20.38 -15.43
N ASN A 344 49.29 19.15 -15.27
CA ASN A 344 50.26 18.49 -16.15
C ASN A 344 49.65 18.03 -17.48
N ILE A 345 48.36 17.67 -17.47
CA ILE A 345 47.57 17.42 -18.67
C ILE A 345 46.41 18.40 -18.65
N ILE A 346 46.20 19.11 -19.75
CA ILE A 346 45.14 20.08 -19.88
C ILE A 346 44.30 19.80 -21.14
N PRO A 347 42.96 19.93 -21.05
CA PRO A 347 42.10 19.82 -22.22
C PRO A 347 42.31 21.03 -23.13
N LEU A 348 42.10 20.83 -24.43
CA LEU A 348 42.21 21.90 -25.44
C LEU A 348 40.85 22.21 -26.06
N LYS A 349 40.65 23.47 -26.47
CA LYS A 349 39.48 23.92 -27.23
C LYS A 349 38.16 23.50 -26.55
N TYR A 350 37.30 22.76 -27.25
CA TYR A 350 36.03 22.25 -26.74
C TYR A 350 36.18 21.24 -25.60
N GLY A 351 37.38 20.73 -25.33
CA GLY A 351 37.67 19.89 -24.18
C GLY A 351 37.46 20.62 -22.86
N GLU A 352 37.58 21.94 -22.80
CA GLU A 352 37.29 22.74 -21.60
C GLU A 352 35.81 22.65 -21.20
N VAL A 353 34.91 22.57 -22.18
CA VAL A 353 33.46 22.39 -21.95
C VAL A 353 33.18 20.99 -21.42
N VAL A 354 33.81 19.97 -21.99
CA VAL A 354 33.73 18.58 -21.51
C VAL A 354 34.21 18.50 -20.07
N ALA A 355 35.34 19.13 -19.74
CA ALA A 355 35.89 19.20 -18.40
C ALA A 355 34.95 19.88 -17.41
N SER A 356 34.34 20.99 -17.81
CA SER A 356 33.38 21.71 -16.97
C SER A 356 32.16 20.86 -16.62
N ILE A 357 31.61 20.13 -17.59
CA ILE A 357 30.49 19.20 -17.38
C ILE A 357 30.91 18.02 -16.50
N GLU A 358 32.09 17.45 -16.76
CA GLU A 358 32.63 16.34 -16.00
C GLU A 358 32.87 16.71 -14.53
N MET A 359 33.43 17.89 -14.24
CA MET A 359 33.61 18.40 -12.88
C MET A 359 32.27 18.53 -12.15
N LEU A 360 31.24 19.07 -12.82
CA LEU A 360 29.90 19.21 -12.22
C LEU A 360 29.29 17.85 -11.90
N LEU A 361 29.37 16.90 -12.83
CA LEU A 361 28.91 15.53 -12.61
C LEU A 361 29.70 14.84 -11.48
N GLY A 362 31.01 15.04 -11.43
CA GLY A 362 31.89 14.56 -10.37
C GLY A 362 31.45 15.04 -8.98
N ALA A 363 31.25 16.35 -8.82
CA ALA A 363 30.77 16.93 -7.57
C ALA A 363 29.41 16.35 -7.13
N ILE A 364 28.48 16.17 -8.08
CA ILE A 364 27.16 15.58 -7.80
C ILE A 364 27.32 14.11 -7.36
N TYR A 365 28.03 13.29 -8.12
CA TYR A 365 28.12 11.85 -7.86
C TYR A 365 28.96 11.51 -6.63
N ILE A 366 30.02 12.28 -6.33
CA ILE A 366 30.76 12.16 -5.07
C ILE A 366 29.84 12.48 -3.88
N SER A 367 29.04 13.55 -3.97
CA SER A 367 28.06 13.90 -2.92
C SER A 367 27.01 12.81 -2.71
N ILE A 368 26.53 12.22 -3.81
CA ILE A 368 25.59 11.10 -3.77
C ILE A 368 26.25 9.87 -3.12
N PHE A 369 27.49 9.56 -3.51
CA PHE A 369 28.26 8.43 -2.98
C PHE A 369 28.50 8.55 -1.47
N THR A 370 29.00 9.70 -1.01
CA THR A 370 29.24 9.95 0.42
C THR A 370 27.95 9.85 1.23
N GLY A 371 26.85 10.40 0.72
CA GLY A 371 25.52 10.25 1.33
C GLY A 371 25.08 8.78 1.45
N THR A 372 25.34 7.95 0.42
CA THR A 372 25.03 6.51 0.50
C THR A 372 25.92 5.72 1.45
N ILE A 373 27.20 6.09 1.58
CA ILE A 373 28.13 5.45 2.52
C ILE A 373 27.78 5.81 3.96
N PHE A 374 27.58 7.10 4.24
CA PHE A 374 27.30 7.59 5.58
C PHE A 374 26.10 6.86 6.19
N LYS A 375 25.06 6.61 5.39
CA LYS A 375 23.92 5.78 5.77
C LYS A 375 24.33 4.36 6.21
N ARG A 376 25.16 3.67 5.43
CA ARG A 376 25.50 2.25 5.65
C ARG A 376 26.33 2.02 6.92
N TYR A 377 26.92 3.06 7.49
CA TYR A 377 27.74 2.99 8.71
C TYR A 377 27.03 3.56 9.95
N ILE A 378 25.91 4.27 9.78
CA ILE A 378 25.13 4.86 10.88
C ILE A 378 23.84 4.09 11.16
N ASP A 379 23.29 3.39 10.17
CA ASP A 379 22.40 2.24 10.37
C ASP A 379 23.23 0.99 10.67
#